data_AF-A0AAD8KPL1-F1
#
_entry.id   AF-A0AAD8KPL1-F1
#
_cell.length_a   1.000
_cell.length_b   1.000
_cell.length_c   1.000
_cell.angle_alpha   90.00
_cell.angle_beta   90.00
_cell.angle_gamma   90.00
#
_symmetry.space_group_name_H-M   'P 1'
#
loop_
_entity.id
_entity.type
_entity.pdbx_description
1 polymer ?
#
loop_
_entity_poly.entity_id
_entity_poly.type
_entity_poly.pdbx_seq_one_letter_code
_entity_poly.pdbx_strand_id
1 'polypeptide(L)'
;MDNPNHATEAKAKFNHYFQRLFDVYHLRYGPTTVTPFSQSEASSSKPMKDPKKNFLNVVRESVAKKQKGAAPSSELGRYSGTDYTSTMSADDIESFDILAWWKGREMEFPVLSAIGLRRDYQPEYPMKNSKKTKEEEEKNEEA
;
A
#
# COMPACT_ATOMS: atom_id res chain seq x y z
N MET A 1 8.23 -7.45 -35.18
CA MET A 1 7.69 -8.82 -35.29
C MET A 1 6.94 -9.10 -34.00
N ASP A 2 5.66 -8.72 -33.95
CA ASP A 2 4.82 -8.95 -32.78
C ASP A 2 4.51 -10.44 -32.66
N ASN A 3 4.94 -11.05 -31.56
CA ASN A 3 4.75 -12.47 -31.33
C ASN A 3 3.26 -12.70 -31.00
N PRO A 4 2.49 -13.42 -31.83
CA PRO A 4 1.03 -13.52 -31.70
C PRO A 4 0.57 -14.18 -30.39
N ASN A 5 1.48 -14.83 -29.68
CA ASN A 5 1.22 -15.47 -28.39
C ASN A 5 1.44 -14.55 -27.18
N HIS A 6 1.99 -13.34 -27.38
CA HIS A 6 2.31 -12.43 -26.27
C HIS A 6 1.05 -12.03 -25.49
N ALA A 7 -0.06 -11.74 -26.18
CA ALA A 7 -1.31 -11.38 -25.52
C ALA A 7 -1.87 -12.54 -24.68
N THR A 8 -1.77 -13.76 -25.18
CA THR A 8 -2.23 -14.98 -24.49
C THR A 8 -1.38 -15.26 -23.25
N GLU A 9 -0.06 -15.14 -23.36
CA GLU A 9 0.87 -15.32 -22.25
C GLU A 9 0.70 -14.24 -21.17
N ALA A 10 0.53 -12.98 -21.58
CA ALA A 10 0.26 -11.87 -20.66
C ALA A 10 -1.05 -12.07 -19.90
N LYS A 11 -2.11 -12.53 -20.59
CA LYS A 11 -3.41 -12.85 -19.97
C LYS A 11 -3.29 -14.00 -18.97
N ALA A 12 -2.56 -15.05 -19.31
CA ALA A 12 -2.33 -16.18 -18.42
C ALA A 12 -1.58 -15.76 -17.14
N LYS A 13 -0.52 -14.94 -17.29
CA LYS A 13 0.22 -14.38 -16.16
C LYS A 13 -0.65 -13.48 -15.30
N PHE A 14 -1.42 -12.59 -15.91
CA PHE A 14 -2.35 -11.70 -15.19
C PHE A 14 -3.33 -12.51 -14.35
N ASN A 15 -4.02 -13.49 -14.94
CA ASN A 15 -4.97 -14.33 -14.23
C ASN A 15 -4.33 -15.11 -13.08
N HIS A 16 -3.11 -15.62 -13.29
CA HIS A 16 -2.37 -16.33 -12.25
C HIS A 16 -2.08 -15.44 -11.04
N TYR A 17 -1.60 -14.22 -11.26
CA TYR A 17 -1.32 -13.28 -10.17
C TYR A 17 -2.60 -12.74 -9.52
N PHE A 18 -3.64 -12.49 -10.32
CA PHE A 18 -4.93 -12.02 -9.82
C PHE A 18 -5.60 -13.04 -8.91
N GLN A 19 -5.58 -14.32 -9.28
CA GLN A 19 -6.12 -15.40 -8.45
C GLN A 19 -5.42 -15.46 -7.10
N ARG A 20 -4.08 -15.36 -7.08
CA ARG A 20 -3.32 -15.36 -5.82
C ARG A 20 -3.63 -14.16 -4.93
N LEU A 21 -3.84 -12.99 -5.52
CA LEU A 21 -4.27 -11.81 -4.78
C LEU A 21 -5.66 -12.00 -4.19
N PHE A 22 -6.58 -12.57 -4.98
CA PHE A 22 -7.93 -12.88 -4.54
C PHE A 22 -7.95 -13.91 -3.40
N ASP A 23 -7.14 -14.96 -3.46
CA ASP A 23 -7.06 -15.97 -2.40
C ASP A 23 -6.59 -15.37 -1.07
N VAL A 24 -5.60 -14.47 -1.10
CA VAL A 24 -5.11 -13.76 0.11
C VAL A 24 -6.18 -12.82 0.66
N TYR A 25 -6.87 -12.09 -0.22
CA TYR A 25 -7.98 -11.22 0.17
C TYR A 25 -9.12 -12.02 0.80
N HIS A 26 -9.53 -13.12 0.17
CA HIS A 26 -10.62 -13.97 0.62
C HIS A 26 -10.27 -14.68 1.94
N LEU A 27 -9.00 -15.06 2.15
CA LEU A 27 -8.55 -15.61 3.44
C LEU A 27 -8.69 -14.59 4.58
N ARG A 28 -8.48 -13.30 4.31
CA ARG A 28 -8.48 -12.25 5.34
C ARG A 28 -9.85 -11.59 5.57
N TYR A 29 -10.67 -11.49 4.53
CA TYR A 29 -11.93 -10.74 4.56
C TYR A 29 -13.14 -11.56 4.11
N GLY A 30 -12.94 -12.83 3.74
CA GLY A 30 -14.01 -13.70 3.30
C GLY A 30 -14.89 -14.21 4.44
N PRO A 31 -16.10 -14.71 4.12
CA PRO A 31 -16.96 -15.32 5.11
C PRO A 31 -16.30 -16.58 5.68
N THR A 32 -15.95 -16.57 6.97
CA THR A 32 -15.65 -17.80 7.73
C THR A 32 -16.96 -18.51 8.03
N THR A 33 -17.57 -19.15 7.02
CA THR A 33 -18.64 -20.11 7.28
C THR A 33 -17.99 -21.36 7.84
N VAL A 34 -17.98 -21.48 9.17
CA VAL A 34 -17.72 -22.75 9.86
C VAL A 34 -18.94 -23.63 9.61
N THR A 35 -19.01 -24.21 8.42
CA THR A 35 -20.03 -25.21 8.06
C THR A 35 -19.37 -26.57 8.20
N PRO A 36 -19.76 -27.42 9.16
CA PRO A 36 -19.15 -28.73 9.32
C PRO A 36 -19.69 -29.63 8.21
N PHE A 37 -19.00 -29.65 7.07
CA PHE A 37 -19.23 -30.66 6.04
C PHE A 37 -18.09 -31.68 6.10
N SER A 38 -18.42 -32.86 6.63
CA SER A 38 -17.61 -34.06 6.49
C SER A 38 -17.48 -34.39 5.02
N GLN A 39 -16.29 -34.18 4.46
CA GLN A 39 -15.81 -34.94 3.32
C GLN A 39 -14.37 -35.34 3.57
N SER A 40 -14.20 -36.63 3.79
CA SER A 40 -12.94 -37.34 3.79
C SER A 40 -12.33 -37.29 2.39
N GLU A 41 -11.32 -36.46 2.20
CA GLU A 41 -10.30 -36.68 1.19
C GLU A 41 -8.93 -36.61 1.86
N ALA A 42 -8.16 -37.68 1.67
CA ALA A 42 -6.77 -37.78 2.11
C ALA A 42 -5.92 -36.75 1.35
N SER A 43 -5.88 -35.52 1.84
CA SER A 43 -4.93 -34.53 1.39
C SER A 43 -3.58 -34.78 2.04
N SER A 44 -2.66 -35.28 1.23
CA SER A 44 -1.21 -35.23 1.48
C SER A 44 -0.85 -33.85 2.05
N SER A 45 -0.51 -33.83 3.34
CA SER A 45 -0.09 -32.65 4.08
C SER A 45 1.31 -32.24 3.62
N LYS A 46 1.40 -31.67 2.42
CA LYS A 46 2.56 -30.86 2.08
C LYS A 46 2.53 -29.66 3.03
N PRO A 47 3.60 -29.41 3.80
CA PRO A 47 3.63 -28.31 4.75
C PRO A 47 3.33 -27.03 3.97
N MET A 48 2.18 -26.43 4.26
CA MET A 48 1.74 -25.18 3.65
C MET A 48 2.75 -24.14 4.10
N LYS A 49 3.76 -23.86 3.25
CA LYS A 49 4.75 -22.80 3.51
C LYS A 49 3.96 -21.53 3.81
N ASP A 50 4.16 -20.98 5.02
CA ASP A 50 3.44 -19.81 5.52
C ASP A 50 3.22 -18.80 4.39
N PRO A 51 1.96 -18.48 4.03
CA PRO A 51 1.65 -17.56 2.93
C PRO A 51 2.39 -16.21 3.07
N LYS A 52 2.63 -15.78 4.32
CA LYS A 52 3.42 -14.59 4.69
C LYS A 52 4.87 -14.67 4.22
N LYS A 53 5.55 -15.80 4.46
CA LYS A 53 6.93 -16.03 4.03
C LYS A 53 7.03 -16.10 2.50
N ASN A 54 6.01 -16.66 1.84
CA ASN A 54 5.95 -16.69 0.39
C ASN A 54 5.82 -15.27 -0.22
N PHE A 55 4.98 -14.40 0.37
CA PHE A 55 4.86 -13.01 -0.08
C PHE A 55 6.18 -12.24 0.08
N LEU A 56 6.82 -12.36 1.24
CA LEU A 56 8.08 -11.68 1.54
C LEU A 56 9.20 -12.10 0.57
N ASN A 57 9.25 -13.39 0.22
CA ASN A 57 10.16 -13.91 -0.79
C ASN A 57 9.88 -13.31 -2.19
N VAL A 58 8.61 -13.20 -2.59
CA VAL A 58 8.22 -12.57 -3.87
C VAL A 58 8.63 -11.10 -3.92
N VAL A 59 8.43 -10.36 -2.82
CA VAL A 59 8.83 -8.94 -2.72
C VAL A 59 10.35 -8.82 -2.86
N ARG A 60 11.13 -9.62 -2.12
CA ARG A 60 12.60 -9.61 -2.20
C ARG A 60 13.12 -9.96 -3.60
N GLU A 61 12.54 -10.97 -4.25
CA GLU A 61 12.89 -11.32 -5.63
C GLU A 61 12.59 -10.20 -6.63
N SER A 62 11.55 -9.39 -6.39
CA SER A 62 11.19 -8.26 -7.24
C SER A 62 12.15 -7.07 -7.09
N VAL A 63 12.67 -6.85 -5.89
CA VAL A 63 13.62 -5.77 -5.58
C VAL A 63 15.04 -6.11 -6.06
N ALA A 64 15.46 -7.37 -5.90
CA ALA A 64 16.76 -7.85 -6.38
C ALA A 64 16.96 -7.66 -7.89
N LYS A 65 15.88 -7.63 -8.68
CA LYS A 65 15.91 -7.43 -10.15
C LYS A 65 16.06 -5.96 -10.57
N LYS A 66 15.95 -5.00 -9.64
CA LYS A 66 15.95 -3.55 -9.94
C LYS A 66 17.30 -2.86 -9.74
N GLN A 67 18.28 -3.50 -9.11
CA GLN A 67 19.61 -2.92 -8.90
C GLN A 67 20.48 -3.02 -10.15
N LYS A 68 20.31 -2.08 -11.10
CA LYS A 68 21.30 -1.88 -12.17
C LYS A 68 21.30 -0.44 -12.68
N GLY A 69 22.18 0.40 -12.13
CA GLY A 69 22.44 1.74 -12.65
C GLY A 69 23.03 2.71 -11.63
N ALA A 70 23.79 3.70 -12.12
CA ALA A 70 24.43 4.76 -11.33
C ALA A 70 23.43 5.52 -10.44
N ALA A 71 23.92 6.06 -9.32
CA ALA A 71 23.13 6.81 -8.34
C ALA A 71 22.33 7.93 -9.04
N PRO A 72 21.00 7.81 -9.13
CA PRO A 72 20.18 8.76 -9.86
C PRO A 72 20.09 10.10 -9.11
N SER A 73 20.14 11.21 -9.84
CA SER A 73 20.03 12.56 -9.26
C SER A 73 18.61 12.93 -8.82
N SER A 74 17.60 12.17 -9.25
CA SER A 74 16.20 12.43 -8.92
C SER A 74 15.75 11.66 -7.67
N GLU A 75 14.85 12.27 -6.89
CA GLU A 75 14.23 11.61 -5.72
C GLU A 75 13.59 10.27 -6.07
N LEU A 76 12.85 10.21 -7.18
CA LEU A 76 12.20 8.99 -7.66
C LEU A 76 13.21 7.89 -8.00
N GLY A 77 14.33 8.27 -8.61
CA GLY A 77 15.39 7.34 -8.91
C GLY A 77 16.01 6.79 -7.62
N ARG A 78 16.30 7.67 -6.64
CA ARG A 78 16.90 7.28 -5.36
C ARG A 78 15.97 6.30 -4.63
N TYR A 79 14.69 6.63 -4.51
CA TYR A 79 13.67 5.75 -3.92
C TYR A 79 13.59 4.40 -4.63
N SER A 80 13.63 4.39 -5.97
CA SER A 80 13.51 3.15 -6.75
C SER A 80 14.76 2.26 -6.69
N GLY A 81 15.93 2.85 -6.40
CA GLY A 81 17.21 2.15 -6.31
C GLY A 81 17.54 1.63 -4.91
N THR A 82 16.82 2.07 -3.88
CA THR A 82 17.04 1.65 -2.50
C THR A 82 16.18 0.44 -2.15
N ASP A 83 16.81 -0.61 -1.62
CA ASP A 83 16.09 -1.76 -1.07
C ASP A 83 15.71 -1.52 0.38
N TYR A 84 14.45 -1.16 0.60
CA TYR A 84 13.88 -0.97 1.94
C TYR A 84 13.35 -2.25 2.58
N THR A 85 13.27 -3.34 1.81
CA THR A 85 12.67 -4.61 2.24
C THR A 85 13.69 -5.62 2.77
N SER A 86 14.97 -5.45 2.41
CA SER A 86 16.07 -6.30 2.87
C SER A 86 16.18 -6.35 4.40
N THR A 87 15.95 -5.22 5.06
CA THR A 87 16.07 -5.09 6.52
C THR A 87 14.77 -5.36 7.28
N MET A 88 13.64 -5.57 6.60
CA MET A 88 12.35 -5.81 7.24
C MET A 88 12.16 -7.30 7.58
N SER A 89 11.74 -7.56 8.81
CA SER A 89 11.24 -8.87 9.23
C SER A 89 9.79 -9.10 8.78
N ALA A 90 9.29 -10.33 8.92
CA ALA A 90 7.91 -10.62 8.58
C ALA A 90 6.89 -9.88 9.47
N ASP A 91 7.26 -9.62 10.73
CA ASP A 91 6.41 -8.94 11.70
C ASP A 91 6.38 -7.41 11.44
N ASP A 92 7.50 -6.85 10.97
CA ASP A 92 7.57 -5.44 10.55
C ASP A 92 6.68 -5.15 9.34
N ILE A 93 6.53 -6.13 8.43
CA ILE A 93 5.64 -6.01 7.28
C ILE A 93 4.17 -6.06 7.72
N GLU A 94 3.84 -6.86 8.73
CA GLU A 94 2.47 -6.96 9.25
C GLU A 94 2.03 -5.67 9.96
N SER A 95 2.96 -5.00 10.62
CA SER A 95 2.75 -3.73 11.32
C SER A 95 3.14 -2.50 10.50
N PHE A 96 3.38 -2.67 9.19
CA PHE A 96 3.89 -1.61 8.34
C PHE A 96 2.86 -0.48 8.14
N ASP A 97 3.14 0.68 8.71
CA ASP A 97 2.38 1.91 8.51
C ASP A 97 3.02 2.76 7.41
N ILE A 98 2.37 2.80 6.25
CA ILE A 98 2.83 3.57 5.09
C ILE A 98 2.89 5.08 5.34
N LEU A 99 2.01 5.63 6.20
CA LEU A 99 1.98 7.06 6.48
C LEU A 99 3.11 7.44 7.44
N ALA A 100 3.29 6.67 8.51
CA ALA A 100 4.43 6.84 9.41
C ALA A 100 5.75 6.64 8.65
N TRP A 101 5.79 5.71 7.71
CA TRP A 101 6.95 5.44 6.87
C TRP A 101 7.36 6.62 6.00
N TRP A 102 6.41 7.25 5.31
CA TRP A 102 6.67 8.46 4.50
C TRP A 102 7.00 9.67 5.38
N LYS A 103 6.33 9.82 6.52
CA LYS A 103 6.62 10.89 7.48
C LYS A 103 8.04 10.83 8.01
N GLY A 104 8.56 9.64 8.30
CA GLY A 104 9.96 9.45 8.72
C GLY A 104 10.99 9.78 7.64
N ARG A 105 10.57 9.93 6.37
CA ARG A 105 11.43 10.12 5.20
C ARG A 105 11.25 11.46 4.49
N GLU A 106 10.51 12.37 5.10
CA GLU A 106 10.23 13.69 4.54
C GLU A 106 11.51 14.48 4.22
N MET A 107 12.54 14.37 5.07
CA MET A 107 13.84 15.01 4.80
C MET A 107 14.62 14.34 3.66
N GLU A 108 14.41 13.05 3.41
CA GLU A 108 15.14 12.29 2.40
C GLU A 108 14.48 12.37 1.01
N PHE A 109 13.14 12.45 1.00
CA PHE A 109 12.31 12.50 -0.21
C PHE A 109 11.18 13.52 -0.04
N PRO A 110 11.46 14.83 -0.02
CA PRO A 110 10.46 15.84 0.28
C PRO A 110 9.30 15.87 -0.73
N VAL A 111 9.56 15.65 -2.03
CA VAL A 111 8.50 15.65 -3.04
C VAL A 111 7.66 14.39 -2.95
N LEU A 112 8.29 13.21 -2.85
CA LEU A 112 7.55 11.94 -2.79
C LEU A 112 6.75 11.79 -1.50
N SER A 113 7.33 12.19 -0.36
CA SER A 113 6.65 12.14 0.93
C SER A 113 5.44 13.09 0.93
N ALA A 114 5.58 14.30 0.35
CA ALA A 114 4.46 15.22 0.22
C ALA A 114 3.33 14.64 -0.66
N ILE A 115 3.64 13.94 -1.76
CA ILE A 115 2.62 13.30 -2.61
C ILE A 115 1.92 12.17 -1.85
N GLY A 116 2.68 11.32 -1.15
CA GLY A 116 2.15 10.20 -0.37
C GLY A 116 1.26 10.67 0.79
N LEU A 117 1.69 11.71 1.50
CA LEU A 117 0.95 12.26 2.65
C LEU A 117 -0.25 13.11 2.22
N ARG A 118 -0.14 13.90 1.14
CA ARG A 118 -1.21 14.81 0.69
C ARG A 118 -2.43 14.08 0.12
N ARG A 119 -2.30 12.84 -0.35
CA ARG A 119 -3.45 12.08 -0.85
C ARG A 119 -4.42 11.64 0.26
N ASP A 120 -3.93 11.49 1.49
CA ASP A 120 -4.74 11.08 2.64
C ASP A 120 -4.99 12.23 3.64
N TYR A 121 -4.21 13.31 3.55
CA TYR A 121 -4.51 14.59 4.20
C TYR A 121 -5.43 15.44 3.29
N GLN A 122 -6.74 15.21 3.35
CA GLN A 122 -7.71 16.29 3.15
C GLN A 122 -7.78 17.08 4.47
N PRO A 123 -7.17 18.28 4.59
CA PRO A 123 -7.58 19.17 5.65
C PRO A 123 -9.02 19.58 5.33
N GLU A 124 -9.99 19.13 6.13
CA GLU A 124 -11.29 19.76 6.27
C GLU A 124 -11.02 21.26 6.46
N TYR A 125 -11.15 22.05 5.39
CA TYR A 125 -11.04 23.48 5.50
C TYR A 125 -12.25 23.95 6.31
N PRO A 126 -12.07 24.59 7.49
CA PRO A 126 -13.19 25.29 8.09
C PRO A 126 -13.54 26.44 7.15
N MET A 127 -14.64 26.27 6.40
CA MET A 127 -15.34 27.36 5.75
C MET A 127 -15.58 28.41 6.83
N LYS A 128 -14.84 29.53 6.76
CA LYS A 128 -15.06 30.66 7.64
C LYS A 128 -16.51 31.08 7.47
N ASN A 129 -17.33 30.80 8.49
CA ASN A 129 -18.69 31.29 8.58
C ASN A 129 -18.66 32.81 8.63
N SER A 130 -18.69 33.45 7.46
CA SER A 130 -18.94 34.87 7.33
C SER A 130 -20.43 35.13 7.49
N LYS A 131 -20.90 35.09 8.74
CA LYS A 131 -22.08 35.85 9.17
C LYS A 131 -21.70 36.70 10.37
N LYS A 132 -21.02 37.78 10.01
CA LYS A 132 -21.07 39.13 10.60
C LYS A 132 -22.02 39.23 11.81
N THR A 133 -21.40 39.30 12.97
CA THR A 133 -21.93 39.90 14.20
C THR A 133 -22.62 41.22 13.85
N LYS A 134 -23.92 41.31 14.14
CA LYS A 134 -24.71 42.54 14.07
C LYS A 134 -25.35 42.71 15.44
N GLU A 135 -24.51 42.87 16.46
CA GLU A 135 -24.93 43.05 17.84
C GLU A 135 -23.79 43.77 18.59
N GLU A 136 -23.46 44.99 18.18
CA GLU A 136 -22.65 45.93 18.98
C GLU A 136 -22.58 47.31 18.28
N GLU A 137 -23.73 47.94 18.02
CA GLU A 137 -23.76 49.38 17.71
C GLU A 137 -25.16 49.97 17.93
N GLU A 138 -25.60 50.07 19.19
CA GLU A 138 -26.52 51.12 19.68
C GLU A 138 -26.70 50.97 21.20
N LYS A 139 -25.62 51.23 21.94
CA LYS A 139 -25.70 51.47 23.39
C LYS A 139 -24.78 52.61 23.81
N ASN A 140 -24.68 53.64 22.97
CA ASN A 140 -23.98 54.88 23.26
C ASN A 140 -24.76 56.05 22.66
N GLU A 141 -25.98 56.27 23.15
CA GLU A 141 -26.64 57.57 23.05
C GLU A 141 -27.53 57.77 24.28
N GLU A 142 -26.90 57.84 25.45
CA GLU A 142 -27.48 58.51 26.62
C GLU A 142 -26.34 59.04 27.49
N ALA A 143 -25.84 60.21 27.10
CA ALA A 143 -25.04 61.12 27.93
C ALA A 143 -25.41 62.57 27.54
#